data_AF-A0A8T5KIP3-F1
#
_entry.id   AF-A0A8T5KIP3-F1
#
_cell.length_a   1.000
_cell.length_b   1.000
_cell.length_c   1.000
_cell.angle_alpha   90.00
_cell.angle_beta   90.00
_cell.angle_gamma   90.00
#
_symmetry.space_group_name_H-M   'P 1'
#
loop_
_entity.id
_entity.type
_entity.pdbx_description
1 polymer ?
#
loop_
_entity_poly.entity_id
_entity_poly.type
_entity_poly.pdbx_seq_one_letter_code
_entity_poly.pdbx_strand_id
1 'polypeptide(L)'
;MNISEAEFFRQLTMHTCCSLETEKALFECFSYIKQYIPADEMALSYFDEETSETVKFASATKEGGELCDIRFKLSPQERAAFLNPEVLPDLTINNRPGGDPFGEKLLMTSYGSTDISILFLRLRIEGVLQGGLVLKADGIDRFTDEHMRLFALLKDPWAIVMTNNRQYMEL
;
A
#
# COMPACT_ATOMS: atom_id res chain seq x y z
N MET A 1 -9.90 -19.75 -10.09
CA MET A 1 -10.82 -19.49 -8.96
C MET A 1 -11.75 -18.37 -9.41
N ASN A 2 -13.07 -18.54 -9.34
CA ASN A 2 -14.06 -17.48 -9.63
C ASN A 2 -14.69 -17.04 -8.29
N ILE A 3 -14.02 -16.15 -7.56
CA ILE A 3 -14.72 -15.33 -6.55
C ILE A 3 -15.37 -14.16 -7.28
N SER A 4 -16.59 -13.76 -6.90
CA SER A 4 -17.16 -12.52 -7.42
C SER A 4 -16.53 -11.33 -6.70
N GLU A 5 -16.34 -10.22 -7.41
CA GLU A 5 -15.82 -8.97 -6.80
C GLU A 5 -16.67 -8.55 -5.58
N ALA A 6 -17.98 -8.78 -5.62
CA ALA A 6 -18.89 -8.50 -4.52
C ALA A 6 -18.61 -9.37 -3.27
N GLU A 7 -18.34 -10.67 -3.44
CA GLU A 7 -17.99 -11.52 -2.31
C GLU A 7 -16.60 -11.16 -1.75
N PHE A 8 -15.65 -10.86 -2.63
CA PHE A 8 -14.32 -10.40 -2.24
C PHE A 8 -14.39 -9.10 -1.42
N PHE A 9 -15.15 -8.11 -1.90
CA PHE A 9 -15.34 -6.83 -1.21
C PHE A 9 -16.06 -6.99 0.14
N ARG A 10 -17.06 -7.88 0.21
CA ARG A 10 -17.79 -8.16 1.46
C ARG A 10 -16.87 -8.72 2.55
N GLN A 11 -16.04 -9.71 2.20
CA GLN A 11 -15.08 -10.30 3.14
C GLN A 11 -13.99 -9.30 3.52
N LEU A 12 -13.50 -8.52 2.57
CA LEU A 12 -12.54 -7.44 2.85
C LEU A 12 -13.04 -6.50 3.93
N THR A 13 -14.27 -5.98 3.77
CA THR A 13 -14.83 -4.99 4.70
C THR A 13 -14.99 -5.57 6.11
N MET A 14 -15.34 -6.85 6.23
CA MET A 14 -15.38 -7.56 7.51
C MET A 14 -14.01 -7.60 8.21
N HIS A 15 -12.92 -7.80 7.46
CA HIS A 15 -11.58 -7.89 8.03
C HIS A 15 -10.94 -6.53 8.32
N THR A 16 -11.29 -5.48 7.56
CA THR A 16 -10.68 -4.15 7.72
C THR A 16 -11.28 -3.30 8.84
N CYS A 17 -12.57 -3.46 9.15
CA CYS A 17 -13.27 -2.57 10.09
C CYS A 17 -13.42 -3.14 11.51
N CYS A 18 -12.93 -4.35 11.78
CA CYS A 18 -13.15 -5.03 13.06
C CYS A 18 -12.08 -4.76 14.14
N SER A 19 -10.96 -4.12 13.80
CA SER A 19 -9.87 -3.84 14.74
C SER A 19 -9.54 -2.35 14.81
N LEU A 20 -9.38 -1.84 16.02
CA LEU A 20 -8.82 -0.50 16.28
C LEU A 20 -7.30 -0.47 16.10
N GLU A 21 -6.65 -1.64 16.12
CA GLU A 21 -5.21 -1.80 15.92
C GLU A 21 -4.95 -2.02 14.42
N THR A 22 -4.22 -1.09 13.80
CA THR A 22 -3.96 -1.06 12.34
C THR A 22 -3.25 -2.31 11.88
N GLU A 23 -2.19 -2.70 12.58
CA GLU A 23 -1.35 -3.84 12.23
C GLU A 23 -2.13 -5.17 12.24
N LYS A 24 -3.09 -5.31 13.18
CA LYS A 24 -4.00 -6.46 13.20
C LYS A 24 -4.97 -6.45 12.02
N ALA A 25 -5.61 -5.31 11.76
CA ALA A 25 -6.51 -5.16 10.60
C ALA A 25 -5.76 -5.43 9.28
N LEU A 26 -4.52 -4.96 9.18
CA LEU A 26 -3.67 -5.12 8.01
C LEU A 26 -3.30 -6.60 7.82
N PHE A 27 -2.99 -7.31 8.90
CA PHE A 27 -2.69 -8.74 8.87
C PHE A 27 -3.88 -9.61 8.51
N GLU A 28 -5.06 -9.34 9.08
CA GLU A 28 -6.29 -10.07 8.74
C GLU A 28 -6.66 -9.85 7.27
N CYS A 29 -6.59 -8.60 6.80
CA CYS A 29 -6.81 -8.26 5.41
C CYS A 29 -5.78 -8.95 4.50
N PHE A 30 -4.49 -8.89 4.84
CA PHE A 30 -3.42 -9.54 4.08
C PHE A 30 -3.63 -11.06 3.97
N SER A 31 -4.00 -11.70 5.09
CA SER A 31 -4.28 -13.14 5.16
C SER A 31 -5.43 -13.58 4.26
N TYR A 32 -6.41 -12.70 4.05
CA TYR A 32 -7.50 -12.93 3.12
C TYR A 32 -7.06 -12.71 1.66
N ILE A 33 -6.48 -11.56 1.33
CA ILE A 33 -6.17 -11.20 -0.06
C ILE A 33 -5.09 -12.08 -0.69
N LYS A 34 -4.14 -12.61 0.09
CA LYS A 34 -3.04 -13.45 -0.42
C LYS A 34 -3.51 -14.77 -1.05
N GLN A 35 -4.78 -15.13 -0.84
CA GLN A 35 -5.43 -16.27 -1.49
C GLN A 35 -5.78 -16.00 -2.95
N TYR A 36 -5.79 -14.73 -3.37
CA TYR A 36 -6.20 -14.27 -4.70
C TYR A 36 -5.14 -13.41 -5.40
N ILE A 37 -4.32 -12.69 -4.64
CA ILE A 37 -3.24 -11.84 -5.13
C ILE A 37 -1.92 -12.42 -4.60
N PRO A 38 -0.91 -12.69 -5.45
CA PRO A 38 0.35 -13.32 -5.04
C PRO A 38 1.31 -12.32 -4.39
N ALA A 39 0.85 -11.66 -3.31
CA ALA A 39 1.64 -10.72 -2.52
C ALA A 39 2.31 -11.41 -1.32
N ASP A 40 3.49 -10.94 -0.98
CA ASP A 40 4.29 -11.39 0.17
C ASP A 40 4.21 -10.40 1.34
N GLU A 41 3.84 -9.15 1.06
CA GLU A 41 3.66 -8.11 2.05
C GLU A 41 2.55 -7.13 1.65
N MET A 42 1.84 -6.62 2.65
CA MET A 42 0.93 -5.48 2.55
C MET A 42 1.38 -4.40 3.52
N ALA A 43 1.45 -3.14 3.09
CA ALA A 43 1.96 -2.05 3.91
C ALA A 43 1.17 -0.76 3.75
N LEU A 44 1.16 0.04 4.82
CA LEU A 44 0.61 1.39 4.82
C LEU A 44 1.73 2.42 4.91
N SER A 45 1.52 3.51 4.18
CA SER A 45 2.43 4.64 4.17
C SER A 45 1.66 5.96 4.16
N TYR A 46 2.27 7.02 4.64
CA TYR A 46 1.82 8.39 4.43
C TYR A 46 2.96 9.27 3.94
N PHE A 47 2.62 10.41 3.34
CA PHE A 47 3.58 11.41 2.92
C PHE A 47 3.54 12.59 3.90
N ASP A 48 4.68 12.86 4.52
CA ASP A 48 4.91 14.04 5.36
C ASP A 48 5.40 15.19 4.46
N GLU A 49 4.55 16.20 4.29
CA GLU A 49 4.84 17.34 3.44
C GLU A 49 5.94 18.26 4.01
N GLU A 50 6.05 18.35 5.34
CA GLU A 50 7.00 19.24 6.01
C GLU A 50 8.43 18.73 5.82
N THR A 51 8.62 17.44 6.04
CA THR A 51 9.93 16.78 5.92
C THR A 51 10.22 16.32 4.48
N SER A 52 9.18 16.27 3.62
CA SER A 52 9.22 15.65 2.30
C SER A 52 9.64 14.18 2.35
N GLU A 53 9.16 13.48 3.38
CA GLU A 53 9.42 12.06 3.62
C GLU A 53 8.16 11.25 3.36
N THR A 54 8.32 10.07 2.76
CA THR A 54 7.28 9.06 2.86
C THR A 54 7.64 8.13 4.01
N VAL A 55 6.65 7.83 4.84
CA VAL A 55 6.79 7.04 6.05
C VAL A 55 5.93 5.80 5.90
N LYS A 56 6.56 4.63 5.87
CA LYS A 56 5.87 3.34 6.05
C LYS A 56 5.77 3.08 7.54
N PHE A 57 4.54 3.00 8.03
CA PHE A 57 4.26 2.96 9.47
C PHE A 57 3.61 1.65 9.96
N ALA A 58 3.10 0.83 9.04
CA ALA A 58 2.57 -0.49 9.34
C ALA A 58 2.79 -1.45 8.17
N SER A 59 3.06 -2.71 8.48
CA SER A 59 3.19 -3.79 7.51
C SER A 59 2.61 -5.09 8.02
N ALA A 60 2.20 -5.95 7.08
CA ALA A 60 1.77 -7.30 7.35
C ALA A 60 2.38 -8.27 6.34
N THR A 61 2.90 -9.37 6.86
CA THR A 61 3.46 -10.49 6.11
C THR A 61 2.79 -11.79 6.54
N LYS A 62 3.32 -12.94 6.11
CA LYS A 62 2.79 -14.25 6.55
C LYS A 62 3.06 -14.52 8.04
N GLU A 63 4.00 -13.81 8.64
CA GLU A 63 4.41 -13.94 10.05
C GLU A 63 3.49 -13.18 11.00
N GLY A 64 2.84 -12.10 10.54
CA GLY A 64 2.02 -11.24 11.38
C GLY A 64 1.90 -9.84 10.81
N GLY A 65 1.19 -8.99 11.56
CA GLY A 65 1.18 -7.54 11.36
C GLY A 65 2.04 -6.85 12.40
N GLU A 66 2.74 -5.80 12.00
CA GLU A 66 3.55 -4.97 12.88
C GLU A 66 3.45 -3.48 12.54
N LEU A 67 3.65 -2.65 13.55
CA LEU A 67 3.96 -1.23 13.37
C LEU A 67 5.45 -1.08 13.06
N CYS A 68 5.79 -0.15 12.19
CA CYS A 68 7.17 0.18 11.83
C CYS A 68 7.35 1.70 11.70
N ASP A 69 8.58 2.17 11.52
CA ASP A 69 8.88 3.57 11.21
C ASP A 69 10.02 3.62 10.20
N ILE A 70 9.70 3.27 8.95
CA ILE A 70 10.66 3.27 7.85
C ILE A 70 10.42 4.54 7.05
N ARG A 71 11.38 5.47 7.11
CA ARG A 71 11.30 6.78 6.47
C ARG A 71 12.22 6.89 5.28
N PHE A 72 11.74 7.55 4.24
CA PHE A 72 12.50 7.78 3.03
C PHE A 72 12.20 9.16 2.48
N LYS A 73 13.26 9.96 2.40
CA LYS A 73 13.20 11.33 1.87
C LYS A 73 13.13 11.32 0.36
N LEU A 74 12.12 11.99 -0.17
CA LEU A 74 11.98 12.24 -1.59
C LEU A 74 12.84 13.44 -1.99
N SER A 75 13.56 13.33 -3.10
CA SER A 75 14.14 14.47 -3.78
C SER A 75 13.04 15.41 -4.31
N PRO A 76 13.36 16.65 -4.68
CA PRO A 76 12.36 17.57 -5.24
C PRO A 76 11.64 17.03 -6.48
N GLN A 77 12.35 16.32 -7.36
CA GLN A 77 11.77 15.74 -8.58
C GLN A 77 10.84 14.56 -8.25
N GLU A 78 11.28 13.73 -7.31
CA GLU A 78 10.56 12.57 -6.79
C GLU A 78 9.26 12.98 -6.09
N ARG A 79 9.32 14.03 -5.27
CA ARG A 79 8.15 14.66 -4.65
C ARG A 79 7.18 15.20 -5.70
N ALA A 80 7.68 15.90 -6.72
CA ALA A 80 6.84 16.45 -7.78
C ALA A 80 6.12 15.32 -8.56
N ALA A 81 6.82 14.23 -8.87
CA ALA A 81 6.24 13.04 -9.48
C ALA A 81 5.21 12.37 -8.55
N PHE A 82 5.53 12.22 -7.27
CA PHE A 82 4.63 11.64 -6.28
C PHE A 82 3.38 12.49 -6.03
N LEU A 83 3.41 13.81 -6.21
CA LEU A 83 2.22 14.65 -6.03
C LEU A 83 1.41 14.80 -7.32
N ASN A 84 1.98 14.48 -8.48
CA ASN A 84 1.30 14.62 -9.77
C ASN A 84 0.52 13.33 -10.13
N PRO A 85 -0.82 13.37 -10.18
CA PRO A 85 -1.64 12.20 -10.52
C PRO A 85 -1.51 11.74 -11.98
N GLU A 86 -1.03 12.59 -12.89
CA GLU A 86 -0.72 12.18 -14.27
C GLU A 86 0.56 11.36 -14.35
N VAL A 87 1.50 11.58 -13.42
CA VAL A 87 2.78 10.88 -13.35
C VAL A 87 2.67 9.59 -12.53
N LEU A 88 2.04 9.68 -11.36
CA LEU A 88 1.76 8.53 -10.50
C LEU A 88 0.25 8.47 -10.19
N PRO A 89 -0.52 7.70 -10.98
CA PRO A 89 -1.95 7.54 -10.80
C PRO A 89 -2.35 7.03 -9.41
N ASP A 90 -3.65 7.14 -9.11
CA ASP A 90 -4.21 6.64 -7.85
C ASP A 90 -4.03 5.12 -7.67
N LEU A 91 -3.90 4.36 -8.74
CA LEU A 91 -3.68 2.91 -8.73
C LEU A 91 -2.63 2.56 -9.78
N THR A 92 -1.54 1.91 -9.38
CA THR A 92 -0.41 1.61 -10.26
C THR A 92 0.12 0.20 -10.01
N ILE A 93 0.41 -0.54 -11.08
CA ILE A 93 1.25 -1.75 -11.04
C ILE A 93 2.66 -1.37 -11.51
N ASN A 94 3.68 -1.73 -10.74
CA ASN A 94 5.07 -1.72 -11.18
C ASN A 94 5.71 -3.09 -10.94
N ASN A 95 5.72 -3.92 -11.97
CA ASN A 95 6.26 -5.27 -11.94
C ASN A 95 7.79 -5.33 -12.12
N ARG A 96 8.43 -4.23 -12.53
CA ARG A 96 9.86 -4.16 -12.85
C ARG A 96 10.45 -2.81 -12.42
N PRO A 97 10.43 -2.50 -11.13
CA PRO A 97 10.76 -1.17 -10.66
C PRO A 97 12.26 -0.86 -10.64
N GLY A 98 13.14 -1.86 -10.73
CA GLY A 98 14.60 -1.66 -10.74
C GLY A 98 15.17 -0.90 -11.95
N GLY A 99 14.35 -0.56 -12.95
CA GLY A 99 14.76 0.29 -14.08
C GLY A 99 14.47 1.78 -13.90
N ASP A 100 13.75 2.16 -12.85
CA ASP A 100 13.42 3.55 -12.52
C ASP A 100 14.37 4.06 -11.43
N PRO A 101 15.27 5.03 -11.74
CA PRO A 101 16.18 5.60 -10.75
C PRO A 101 15.47 6.17 -9.51
N PHE A 102 14.21 6.61 -9.67
CA PHE A 102 13.39 7.08 -8.56
C PHE A 102 12.96 5.92 -7.64
N GLY A 103 12.46 4.83 -8.23
CA GLY A 103 12.00 3.66 -7.49
C GLY A 103 13.13 2.87 -6.83
N GLU A 104 14.31 2.79 -7.45
CA GLU A 104 15.37 1.88 -7.03
C GLU A 104 15.84 2.12 -5.58
N LYS A 105 16.13 3.37 -5.22
CA LYS A 105 16.56 3.75 -3.86
C LYS A 105 15.48 3.45 -2.83
N LEU A 106 14.24 3.79 -3.16
CA LEU A 106 13.07 3.54 -2.31
C LEU A 106 12.95 2.05 -2.01
N LEU A 107 12.96 1.21 -3.04
CA LEU A 107 12.79 -0.23 -2.89
C LEU A 107 13.96 -0.90 -2.19
N MET A 108 15.19 -0.46 -2.48
CA MET A 108 16.37 -0.95 -1.77
C MET A 108 16.31 -0.62 -0.27
N THR A 109 15.83 0.57 0.09
CA THR A 109 15.70 0.99 1.50
C THR A 109 14.59 0.23 2.22
N SER A 110 13.44 0.04 1.58
CA SER A 110 12.27 -0.60 2.20
C SER A 110 12.33 -2.12 2.21
N TYR A 111 12.95 -2.74 1.20
CA TYR A 111 12.86 -4.19 0.95
C TYR A 111 14.22 -4.86 0.71
N GLY A 112 15.32 -4.12 0.58
CA GLY A 112 16.66 -4.68 0.32
C GLY A 112 16.80 -5.34 -1.06
N SER A 113 15.83 -5.14 -1.96
CA SER A 113 15.80 -5.73 -3.30
C SER A 113 15.00 -4.84 -4.26
N THR A 114 15.41 -4.89 -5.53
CA THR A 114 14.72 -4.24 -6.65
C THR A 114 14.04 -5.26 -7.57
N ASP A 115 14.31 -6.55 -7.35
CA ASP A 115 13.67 -7.69 -8.02
C ASP A 115 12.34 -8.02 -7.32
N ILE A 116 11.44 -7.06 -7.32
CA ILE A 116 10.13 -7.14 -6.68
C ILE A 116 9.06 -6.56 -7.59
N SER A 117 7.81 -6.92 -7.33
CA SER A 117 6.64 -6.31 -7.97
C SER A 117 5.86 -5.51 -6.93
N ILE A 118 5.35 -4.35 -7.31
CA ILE A 118 4.59 -3.45 -6.46
C ILE A 118 3.21 -3.16 -7.06
N LEU A 119 2.17 -3.23 -6.23
CA LEU A 119 0.89 -2.56 -6.46
C LEU A 119 0.77 -1.41 -5.46
N PHE A 120 0.47 -0.22 -5.96
CA PHE A 120 0.32 0.97 -5.14
C PHE A 120 -1.07 1.56 -5.34
N LEU A 121 -1.74 1.89 -4.24
CA LEU A 121 -3.05 2.52 -4.21
C LEU A 121 -3.04 3.73 -3.29
N ARG A 122 -3.39 4.91 -3.84
CA ARG A 122 -3.57 6.13 -3.07
C ARG A 122 -4.90 6.11 -2.32
N LEU A 123 -4.81 6.45 -1.05
CA LEU A 123 -5.96 6.57 -0.16
C LEU A 123 -6.30 8.05 -0.02
N ARG A 124 -7.49 8.45 -0.47
CA ARG A 124 -7.97 9.83 -0.41
C ARG A 124 -9.31 9.90 0.28
N ILE A 125 -9.51 10.92 1.12
CA ILE A 125 -10.82 11.30 1.65
C ILE A 125 -11.08 12.74 1.22
N GLU A 126 -12.25 12.98 0.61
CA GLU A 126 -12.66 14.32 0.14
C GLU A 126 -11.58 15.00 -0.74
N GLY A 127 -10.85 14.21 -1.54
CA GLY A 127 -9.78 14.66 -2.43
C GLY A 127 -8.40 14.78 -1.76
N VAL A 128 -8.33 14.80 -0.43
CA VAL A 128 -7.09 14.93 0.34
C VAL A 128 -6.36 13.59 0.43
N LEU A 129 -5.07 13.57 0.08
CA LEU A 129 -4.22 12.38 0.20
C LEU A 129 -3.98 12.07 1.69
N GLN A 130 -4.49 10.92 2.14
CA GLN A 130 -4.25 10.42 3.49
C GLN A 130 -3.02 9.52 3.56
N GLY A 131 -2.70 8.85 2.45
CA GLY A 131 -1.54 7.98 2.35
C GLY A 131 -1.63 7.02 1.17
N GLY A 132 -0.93 5.91 1.29
CA GLY A 132 -0.89 4.86 0.28
C GLY A 132 -0.88 3.47 0.88
N LEU A 133 -1.58 2.57 0.21
CA LEU A 133 -1.57 1.14 0.46
C LEU A 133 -0.68 0.46 -0.59
N VAL A 134 0.21 -0.41 -0.14
CA VAL A 134 1.19 -1.09 -0.97
C VAL A 134 0.98 -2.59 -0.85
N LEU A 135 0.96 -3.31 -1.96
CA LEU A 135 1.29 -4.74 -1.98
C LEU A 135 2.65 -4.93 -2.64
N LYS A 136 3.47 -5.74 -2.00
CA LYS A 136 4.78 -6.16 -2.52
C LYS A 136 4.78 -7.67 -2.72
N ALA A 137 5.36 -8.11 -3.83
CA ALA A 137 5.66 -9.51 -4.10
C ALA A 137 7.15 -9.67 -4.43
N ASP A 138 7.76 -10.76 -3.97
CA ASP A 138 9.10 -11.15 -4.36
C ASP A 138 9.13 -11.61 -5.82
N GLY A 139 10.13 -11.11 -6.56
CA GLY A 139 10.27 -11.32 -7.98
C GLY A 139 9.53 -10.30 -8.85
N ILE A 140 9.88 -10.29 -10.13
CA ILE A 140 9.28 -9.42 -11.14
C ILE A 140 8.07 -10.08 -11.82
N ASP A 141 7.22 -9.27 -12.45
CA ASP A 141 6.03 -9.70 -13.21
C ASP A 141 5.03 -10.56 -12.41
N ARG A 142 4.88 -10.26 -11.11
CA ARG A 142 4.01 -11.02 -10.20
C ARG A 142 2.56 -10.56 -10.24
N PHE A 143 2.31 -9.30 -10.59
CA PHE A 143 0.97 -8.72 -10.60
C PHE A 143 0.37 -8.64 -12.00
N THR A 144 -0.95 -8.81 -12.09
CA THR A 144 -1.74 -8.77 -13.33
C THR A 144 -2.81 -7.70 -13.21
N ASP A 145 -3.47 -7.35 -14.33
CA ASP A 145 -4.61 -6.43 -14.32
C ASP A 145 -5.76 -6.94 -13.43
N GLU A 146 -5.93 -8.25 -13.31
CA GLU A 146 -6.91 -8.84 -12.40
C GLU A 146 -6.56 -8.57 -10.94
N HIS A 147 -5.28 -8.70 -10.57
CA HIS A 147 -4.83 -8.36 -9.21
C HIS A 147 -5.05 -6.87 -8.92
N MET A 148 -4.82 -6.00 -9.91
CA MET A 148 -5.08 -4.57 -9.79
C MET A 148 -6.57 -4.27 -9.62
N ARG A 149 -7.47 -4.95 -10.36
CA ARG A 149 -8.93 -4.82 -10.19
C ARG A 149 -9.37 -5.20 -8.78
N LEU A 150 -8.91 -6.35 -8.28
CA LEU A 150 -9.18 -6.77 -6.91
C LEU A 150 -8.60 -5.78 -5.89
N PHE A 151 -7.38 -5.30 -6.11
CA PHE A 151 -6.73 -4.37 -5.20
C PHE A 151 -7.44 -3.01 -5.12
N ALA A 152 -8.03 -2.54 -6.23
CA ALA A 152 -8.81 -1.30 -6.26
C ALA A 152 -9.99 -1.28 -5.27
N LEU A 153 -10.56 -2.46 -4.99
CA LEU A 153 -11.68 -2.62 -4.04
C LEU A 153 -11.30 -2.28 -2.59
N LEU A 154 -10.00 -2.21 -2.28
CA LEU A 154 -9.50 -1.85 -0.95
C LEU A 154 -9.49 -0.33 -0.71
N LYS A 155 -9.72 0.49 -1.74
CA LYS A 155 -9.57 1.96 -1.67
C LYS A 155 -10.41 2.58 -0.56
N ASP A 156 -11.72 2.36 -0.60
CA ASP A 156 -12.64 3.04 0.32
C ASP A 156 -12.53 2.51 1.76
N PRO A 157 -12.48 1.18 2.02
CA PRO A 157 -12.30 0.66 3.37
C PRO A 157 -11.03 1.16 4.04
N TRP A 158 -9.90 1.16 3.32
CA TRP A 158 -8.61 1.59 3.88
C TRP A 158 -8.47 3.10 3.99
N ALA A 159 -9.11 3.88 3.12
CA ALA A 159 -9.17 5.33 3.30
C ALA A 159 -9.82 5.69 4.64
N ILE A 160 -10.92 5.01 5.01
CA ILE A 160 -11.60 5.19 6.29
C ILE A 160 -10.69 4.79 7.47
N VAL A 161 -10.03 3.63 7.39
CA VAL A 161 -9.10 3.16 8.44
C VAL A 161 -7.95 4.14 8.65
N MET A 162 -7.39 4.71 7.57
CA MET A 162 -6.32 5.71 7.64
C MET A 162 -6.72 6.97 8.40
N THR A 163 -7.94 7.47 8.18
CA THR A 163 -8.41 8.68 8.88
C THR A 163 -8.58 8.46 10.38
N ASN A 164 -9.05 7.29 10.79
CA ASN A 164 -9.15 6.95 12.21
C ASN A 164 -7.75 6.87 12.85
N ASN A 165 -6.77 6.29 12.15
CA ASN A 165 -5.42 6.10 12.72
C ASN A 165 -4.58 7.38 12.73
N ARG A 166 -4.74 8.27 11.75
CA ARG A 166 -4.01 9.55 11.75
C ARG A 166 -4.39 10.42 12.95
N GLN A 167 -5.66 10.41 13.36
CA GLN A 167 -6.09 11.09 14.59
C GLN A 167 -5.39 10.54 15.85
N TYR A 168 -5.04 9.25 15.87
CA TYR A 168 -4.29 8.64 16.98
C TYR A 168 -2.78 8.93 16.93
N MET A 169 -2.21 9.18 15.74
CA MET A 169 -0.78 9.51 15.55
C MET A 169 -0.47 11.00 15.77
N GLU A 170 -1.48 11.87 15.76
CA GLU A 170 -1.37 13.32 16.04
C GLU A 170 -1.60 13.68 17.54
N LEU A 171 -1.86 12.68 18.40
CA LEU A 171 -2.00 12.82 19.86
C LEU A 171 -0.69 12.51 20.60
#